data_AF-A0A5C7P5M2-F1
#
_entry.id   AF-A0A5C7P5M2-F1
#
_cell.length_a   1.000
_cell.length_b   1.000
_cell.length_c   1.000
_cell.angle_alpha   90.00
_cell.angle_beta   90.00
_cell.angle_gamma   90.00
#
_symmetry.space_group_name_H-M   'P 1'
#
loop_
_entity.id
_entity.type
_entity.pdbx_description
1 polymer ?
#
loop_
_entity_poly.entity_id
_entity_poly.type
_entity_poly.pdbx_seq_one_letter_code
_entity_poly.pdbx_strand_id
1 'polypeptide(L)'
;MPGLLSNYVSRGHRLQLDFNVQKGSTLTITERTFVWFDSANNTLKPVGGTASGLVRTWSSEKQARRDAAARFAGVANFTQTVLDPARQVTVDTGCFMRVKVASGTYKVGTLLGFQKDASSNYLYADQLTKVIHPAEAIAVCMTAGSSLTEVEAYVISSREFWNQLINLVKIIPFYVNATNYAANSTKFVTDWSPGFECRLINAKFVADVATTGAGVFTFHNGSNALDDTLTVPTTTGIGVSVEQDIDDAADYNVFLYNDALDITADDGDAVSAGSGMLYLSFMALPTL
;
A
#
# COMPACT_ATOMS: atom_id res chain seq x y z
N MET A 1 -35.47 21.22 -12.70
CA MET A 1 -34.00 21.25 -12.82
C MET A 1 -33.53 19.82 -12.94
N PRO A 2 -32.92 19.39 -14.05
CA PRO A 2 -32.53 18.01 -14.23
C PRO A 2 -31.32 17.73 -13.33
N GLY A 3 -31.51 16.84 -12.36
CA GLY A 3 -30.45 16.31 -11.52
C GLY A 3 -29.44 15.57 -12.41
N LEU A 4 -28.21 16.06 -12.42
CA LEU A 4 -27.07 15.33 -12.95
C LEU A 4 -26.99 14.01 -12.19
N LEU A 5 -27.42 12.94 -12.85
CA LEU A 5 -27.06 11.57 -12.51
C LEU A 5 -25.54 11.52 -12.52
N SER A 6 -24.94 11.65 -11.34
CA SER A 6 -23.57 11.24 -11.09
C SER A 6 -23.50 9.77 -11.50
N ASN A 7 -22.91 9.50 -12.66
CA ASN A 7 -22.65 8.17 -13.18
C ASN A 7 -21.71 7.45 -12.20
N TYR A 8 -22.29 6.85 -11.15
CA TYR A 8 -21.64 6.01 -10.18
C TYR A 8 -21.34 4.68 -10.85
N VAL A 9 -20.24 4.66 -11.59
CA VAL A 9 -19.74 3.44 -12.20
C VAL A 9 -18.73 2.86 -11.22
N SER A 10 -19.22 2.15 -10.21
CA SER A 10 -18.40 1.10 -9.62
C SER A 10 -18.59 -0.15 -10.46
N ARG A 11 -17.51 -0.81 -10.84
CA ARG A 11 -17.57 -2.13 -11.47
C ARG A 11 -16.96 -3.16 -10.53
N GLY A 12 -17.17 -4.45 -10.81
CA GLY A 12 -16.77 -5.55 -9.93
C GLY A 12 -17.85 -5.95 -8.91
N HIS A 13 -17.62 -7.07 -8.22
CA HIS A 13 -18.53 -7.60 -7.22
C HIS A 13 -18.47 -6.73 -5.95
N ARG A 14 -19.49 -5.90 -5.73
CA ARG A 14 -19.60 -5.12 -4.49
C ARG A 14 -19.81 -6.09 -3.34
N LEU A 15 -18.85 -6.13 -2.42
CA LEU A 15 -19.06 -6.79 -1.15
C LEU A 15 -19.76 -5.80 -0.22
N GLN A 16 -20.93 -6.22 0.23
CA GLN A 16 -21.79 -5.48 1.12
C GLN A 16 -21.61 -6.03 2.52
N LEU A 17 -21.06 -5.21 3.41
CA LEU A 17 -20.90 -5.55 4.81
C LEU A 17 -21.94 -4.80 5.63
N ASP A 18 -22.76 -5.54 6.38
CA ASP A 18 -23.79 -4.97 7.22
C ASP A 18 -23.24 -4.60 8.59
N PHE A 19 -23.52 -3.37 9.00
CA PHE A 19 -23.11 -2.84 10.29
C PHE A 19 -24.26 -2.15 11.00
N ASN A 20 -24.21 -2.20 12.33
CA ASN A 20 -25.04 -1.33 13.15
C ASN A 20 -24.43 0.06 13.21
N VAL A 21 -25.27 1.08 13.06
CA VAL A 21 -24.92 2.46 13.44
C VAL A 21 -25.66 2.81 14.72
N GLN A 22 -24.97 3.41 15.70
CA GLN A 22 -25.62 3.84 16.94
C GLN A 22 -26.55 5.03 16.68
N LYS A 23 -27.62 5.11 17.48
CA LYS A 23 -28.51 6.27 17.53
C LYS A 23 -27.71 7.49 17.99
N GLY A 24 -27.87 8.60 17.27
CA GLY A 24 -27.68 9.98 17.72
C GLY A 24 -26.69 10.23 18.85
N SER A 25 -25.40 10.09 18.57
CA SER A 25 -24.40 10.87 19.30
C SER A 25 -23.50 11.55 18.27
N THR A 26 -23.79 12.83 18.00
CA THR A 26 -22.94 13.81 17.28
C THR A 26 -22.44 13.49 15.86
N LEU A 27 -22.79 12.36 15.27
CA LEU A 27 -22.16 11.83 14.06
C LEU A 27 -23.03 12.01 12.80
N THR A 28 -22.43 12.59 11.76
CA THR A 28 -22.96 12.55 10.39
C THR A 28 -22.01 11.74 9.51
N ILE A 29 -22.51 10.66 8.91
CA ILE A 29 -21.86 9.93 7.82
C ILE A 29 -22.58 10.33 6.55
N THR A 30 -21.85 10.84 5.56
CA THR A 30 -22.38 11.11 4.24
C THR A 30 -21.97 10.02 3.28
N GLU A 31 -22.71 9.90 2.18
CA GLU A 31 -22.31 9.03 1.07
C GLU A 31 -20.88 9.38 0.63
N ARG A 32 -20.12 8.36 0.23
CA ARG A 32 -18.71 8.43 -0.23
C ARG A 32 -17.69 8.74 0.87
N THR A 33 -18.11 8.91 2.12
CA THR A 33 -17.18 9.01 3.25
C THR A 33 -16.56 7.64 3.55
N PHE A 34 -15.24 7.63 3.81
CA PHE A 34 -14.60 6.44 4.32
C PHE A 34 -15.07 6.17 5.76
N VAL A 35 -15.45 4.93 6.03
CA VAL A 35 -15.92 4.52 7.34
C VAL A 35 -15.06 3.40 7.88
N TRP A 36 -14.98 3.36 9.20
CA TRP A 36 -14.22 2.36 9.92
C TRP A 36 -15.06 1.74 11.03
N PHE A 37 -14.68 0.54 11.45
CA PHE A 37 -15.40 -0.18 12.48
C PHE A 37 -14.78 0.06 13.85
N ASP A 38 -15.57 0.64 14.75
CA ASP A 38 -15.24 0.77 16.16
C ASP A 38 -15.68 -0.49 16.91
N SER A 39 -14.74 -1.41 17.13
CA SER A 39 -15.00 -2.66 17.83
C SER A 39 -15.36 -2.50 19.30
N ALA A 40 -14.95 -1.39 19.94
CA ALA A 40 -15.29 -1.15 21.34
C ALA A 40 -16.79 -0.84 21.52
N ASN A 41 -17.38 -0.17 20.53
CA ASN A 41 -18.79 0.23 20.55
C ASN A 41 -19.68 -0.59 19.60
N ASN A 42 -19.10 -1.48 18.80
CA ASN A 42 -19.76 -2.27 17.76
C ASN A 42 -20.51 -1.41 16.74
N THR A 43 -19.87 -0.34 16.26
CA THR A 43 -20.48 0.68 15.39
C THR A 43 -19.57 1.17 14.28
N LEU A 44 -20.15 1.68 13.20
CA LEU A 44 -19.42 2.49 12.21
C LEU A 44 -19.21 3.92 12.66
N LYS A 45 -18.08 4.48 12.27
CA LYS A 45 -17.73 5.90 12.42
C LYS A 45 -17.07 6.42 11.14
N PRO A 46 -17.17 7.73 10.82
CA PRO A 46 -16.42 8.32 9.72
C PRO A 46 -14.93 8.37 10.07
N VAL A 47 -14.09 8.26 9.04
CA VAL A 47 -12.67 8.60 9.13
C VAL A 47 -12.54 10.12 9.19
N GLY A 48 -11.66 10.65 10.04
CA GLY A 48 -11.42 12.09 10.15
C GLY A 48 -12.47 12.91 10.92
N GLY A 49 -12.07 14.07 11.44
CA GLY A 49 -12.93 15.05 12.12
C GLY A 49 -12.74 15.14 13.64
N THR A 50 -12.76 16.36 14.16
CA THR A 50 -12.43 16.71 15.56
C THR A 50 -13.54 16.44 16.59
N ALA A 51 -14.80 16.30 16.16
CA ALA A 51 -15.91 16.14 17.10
C ALA A 51 -16.24 14.68 17.43
N SER A 52 -15.99 13.72 16.52
CA SER A 52 -16.43 12.32 16.70
C SER A 52 -15.75 11.28 15.76
N GLY A 53 -14.84 11.70 14.87
CA GLY A 53 -14.05 10.78 14.04
C GLY A 53 -12.85 10.20 14.81
N LEU A 54 -12.02 9.39 14.15
CA LEU A 54 -10.75 9.02 14.79
C LEU A 54 -9.87 10.25 15.00
N VAL A 55 -9.84 10.72 16.24
CA VAL A 55 -8.88 11.67 16.78
C VAL A 55 -7.88 10.85 17.59
N ARG A 56 -6.93 10.18 16.94
CA ARG A 56 -5.81 9.54 17.64
C ARG A 56 -4.64 10.50 17.66
N THR A 57 -4.13 10.83 18.83
CA THR A 57 -2.84 11.49 18.97
C THR A 57 -1.76 10.49 18.60
N TRP A 58 -1.20 10.64 17.41
CA TRP A 58 -0.28 9.67 16.81
C TRP A 58 1.15 9.87 17.33
N SER A 59 1.83 8.75 17.56
CA SER A 59 3.29 8.69 17.70
C SER A 59 4.01 8.91 16.36
N SER A 60 3.45 8.43 15.25
CA SER A 60 3.95 8.67 13.88
C SER A 60 2.85 8.53 12.82
N GLU A 61 3.04 9.13 11.65
CA GLU A 61 2.10 9.06 10.52
C GLU A 61 2.00 7.65 9.92
N LYS A 62 3.10 6.88 9.94
CA LYS A 62 3.13 5.48 9.47
C LYS A 62 2.23 4.61 10.33
N GLN A 63 2.43 4.66 11.65
CA GLN A 63 1.59 3.94 12.61
C GLN A 63 0.13 4.37 12.50
N ALA A 64 -0.06 5.65 12.19
CA ALA A 64 -1.38 6.21 12.06
C ALA A 64 -2.24 5.57 10.98
N ARG A 65 -1.67 5.52 9.78
CA ARG A 65 -2.30 4.89 8.63
C ARG A 65 -2.54 3.41 8.85
N ARG A 66 -1.59 2.69 9.45
CA ARG A 66 -1.72 1.25 9.74
C ARG A 66 -2.92 0.97 10.66
N ASP A 67 -3.04 1.73 11.75
CA ASP A 67 -4.15 1.60 12.69
C ASP A 67 -5.51 1.90 12.02
N ALA A 68 -5.55 2.92 11.15
CA ALA A 68 -6.76 3.28 10.42
C ALA A 68 -7.12 2.25 9.34
N ALA A 69 -6.14 1.79 8.56
CA ALA A 69 -6.30 0.78 7.53
C ALA A 69 -6.81 -0.53 8.13
N ALA A 70 -6.27 -0.96 9.28
CA ALA A 70 -6.72 -2.15 10.00
C ALA A 70 -8.18 -2.09 10.48
N ARG A 71 -8.76 -0.89 10.61
CA ARG A 71 -10.16 -0.68 11.03
C ARG A 71 -11.09 -0.34 9.88
N PHE A 72 -10.55 -0.05 8.70
CA PHE A 72 -11.31 0.40 7.55
C PHE A 72 -12.38 -0.63 7.20
N ALA A 73 -13.64 -0.18 7.21
CA ALA A 73 -14.80 -1.02 7.01
C ALA A 73 -15.29 -0.98 5.57
N GLY A 74 -15.08 0.14 4.87
CA GLY A 74 -15.49 0.37 3.49
C GLY A 74 -15.89 1.82 3.26
N VAL A 75 -16.60 2.06 2.16
CA VAL A 75 -17.10 3.38 1.79
C VAL A 75 -18.61 3.45 2.00
N ALA A 76 -19.09 4.50 2.64
CA ALA A 76 -20.51 4.66 2.92
C ALA A 76 -21.33 4.83 1.63
N ASN A 77 -22.35 4.00 1.44
CA ASN A 77 -23.36 4.15 0.38
C ASN A 77 -24.70 4.68 0.93
N PHE A 78 -24.65 5.28 2.13
CA PHE A 78 -25.80 5.80 2.86
C PHE A 78 -25.44 7.12 3.51
N THR A 79 -26.48 7.86 3.89
CA THR A 79 -26.36 8.98 4.82
C THR A 79 -26.93 8.59 6.19
N GLN A 80 -26.21 8.91 7.26
CA GLN A 80 -26.67 8.84 8.64
C GLN A 80 -26.45 10.19 9.29
N THR A 81 -27.46 10.71 9.94
CA THR A 81 -27.42 11.96 10.72
C THR A 81 -27.65 11.68 12.20
N VAL A 82 -27.42 12.69 13.03
CA VAL A 82 -27.63 12.63 14.48
C VAL A 82 -29.07 12.31 14.86
N LEU A 83 -30.04 12.66 14.00
CA LEU A 83 -31.46 12.46 14.26
C LEU A 83 -31.94 11.06 13.87
N ASP A 84 -31.14 10.32 13.11
CA ASP A 84 -31.56 9.04 12.57
C ASP A 84 -31.52 7.94 13.65
N PRO A 85 -32.53 7.04 13.67
CA PRO A 85 -32.50 5.88 14.55
C PRO A 85 -31.34 4.96 14.20
N ALA A 86 -30.95 4.13 15.18
CA ALA A 86 -30.03 3.04 14.91
C ALA A 86 -30.62 2.11 13.87
N ARG A 87 -29.83 1.76 12.86
CA ARG A 87 -30.24 0.88 11.76
C ARG A 87 -29.06 0.08 11.26
N GLN A 88 -29.37 -1.01 10.56
CA GLN A 88 -28.39 -1.69 9.74
C GLN A 88 -28.12 -0.86 8.49
N VAL A 89 -26.85 -0.74 8.15
CA VAL A 89 -26.39 -0.05 6.95
C VAL A 89 -25.35 -0.92 6.26
N THR A 90 -25.21 -0.69 4.97
CA THR A 90 -24.26 -1.39 4.14
C THR A 90 -23.12 -0.45 3.77
N VAL A 91 -21.91 -0.97 3.63
CA VAL A 91 -20.77 -0.23 3.07
C VAL A 91 -20.25 -0.95 1.84
N ASP A 92 -19.73 -0.19 0.89
CA ASP A 92 -19.12 -0.71 -0.32
C ASP A 92 -17.64 -1.03 -0.04
N THR A 93 -17.21 -2.23 -0.44
CA THR A 93 -15.81 -2.69 -0.42
C THR A 93 -15.57 -3.73 -1.52
N GLY A 94 -14.30 -4.00 -1.83
CA GLY A 94 -13.89 -4.94 -2.86
C GLY A 94 -14.29 -4.47 -4.25
N CYS A 95 -14.36 -3.15 -4.46
CA CYS A 95 -14.94 -2.55 -5.65
C CYS A 95 -14.04 -1.48 -6.25
N PHE A 96 -14.20 -1.25 -7.56
CA PHE A 96 -13.58 -0.12 -8.25
C PHE A 96 -14.42 1.13 -8.00
N MET A 97 -13.80 2.23 -7.57
CA MET A 97 -14.50 3.50 -7.39
C MET A 97 -13.58 4.70 -7.57
N ARG A 98 -14.18 5.86 -7.89
CA ARG A 98 -13.45 7.13 -7.92
C ARG A 98 -13.24 7.69 -6.52
N VAL A 99 -11.98 7.82 -6.14
CA VAL A 99 -11.53 8.37 -4.86
C VAL A 99 -10.79 9.69 -5.09
N LYS A 100 -10.93 10.64 -4.16
CA LYS A 100 -10.13 11.86 -4.18
C LYS A 100 -8.72 11.55 -3.68
N VAL A 101 -7.73 12.20 -4.29
CA VAL A 101 -6.33 12.05 -3.93
C VAL A 101 -5.63 13.39 -3.83
N ALA A 102 -4.50 13.46 -3.12
CA ALA A 102 -3.61 14.62 -3.19
C ALA A 102 -3.20 14.87 -4.64
N SER A 103 -3.10 16.12 -5.09
CA SER A 103 -2.68 16.41 -6.47
C SER A 103 -1.28 15.83 -6.71
N GLY A 104 -1.14 14.99 -7.74
CA GLY A 104 0.12 14.33 -8.03
C GLY A 104 0.07 13.44 -9.26
N THR A 105 1.20 12.81 -9.55
CA THR A 105 1.31 11.79 -10.61
C THR A 105 1.00 10.43 -10.01
N TYR A 106 0.08 9.68 -10.61
CA TYR A 106 -0.30 8.34 -10.17
C TYR A 106 -0.09 7.35 -11.31
N LYS A 107 0.18 6.09 -10.96
CA LYS A 107 0.24 4.98 -11.91
C LYS A 107 -0.72 3.88 -11.46
N VAL A 108 -1.01 2.97 -12.38
CA VAL A 108 -1.68 1.70 -12.03
C VAL A 108 -0.78 0.96 -11.03
N GLY A 109 -1.38 0.44 -9.97
CA GLY A 109 -0.65 -0.24 -8.89
C GLY A 109 -0.14 0.66 -7.77
N THR A 110 -0.23 1.99 -7.88
CA THR A 110 0.10 2.89 -6.77
C THR A 110 -0.78 2.57 -5.56
N LEU A 111 -0.17 2.34 -4.41
CA LEU A 111 -0.90 2.08 -3.17
C LEU A 111 -1.43 3.39 -2.58
N LEU A 112 -2.68 3.35 -2.13
CA LEU A 112 -3.38 4.52 -1.61
C LEU A 112 -3.83 4.26 -0.17
N GLY A 113 -3.36 5.12 0.73
CA GLY A 113 -3.76 5.13 2.14
C GLY A 113 -4.38 6.47 2.52
N PHE A 114 -4.86 6.60 3.76
CA PHE A 114 -5.48 7.82 4.22
C PHE A 114 -4.51 9.02 4.21
N GLN A 115 -4.97 10.16 3.69
CA GLN A 115 -4.19 11.40 3.72
C GLN A 115 -4.27 12.08 5.08
N LYS A 116 -3.19 12.74 5.53
CA LYS A 116 -3.19 13.57 6.75
C LYS A 116 -3.74 14.97 6.47
N ASP A 117 -4.44 15.56 7.43
CA ASP A 117 -4.92 16.94 7.41
C ASP A 117 -3.79 17.99 7.53
N ALA A 118 -4.04 19.19 6.99
CA ALA A 118 -3.07 20.29 6.98
C ALA A 118 -2.80 20.89 8.38
N SER A 119 -3.70 20.67 9.34
CA SER A 119 -3.81 21.53 10.53
C SER A 119 -3.49 20.88 11.88
N SER A 120 -3.25 19.57 11.97
CA SER A 120 -2.57 18.85 13.09
C SER A 120 -3.21 17.49 13.37
N ASN A 121 -2.70 16.46 12.69
CA ASN A 121 -2.74 15.07 13.16
C ASN A 121 -4.10 14.37 13.03
N TYR A 122 -4.90 14.65 12.00
CA TYR A 122 -6.05 13.79 11.66
C TYR A 122 -5.93 13.26 10.24
N LEU A 123 -6.65 12.17 9.93
CA LEU A 123 -6.79 11.69 8.56
C LEU A 123 -7.93 12.45 7.89
N TYR A 124 -7.78 12.81 6.61
CA TYR A 124 -8.87 13.29 5.77
C TYR A 124 -9.94 12.21 5.65
N ALA A 125 -11.20 12.65 5.69
CA ALA A 125 -12.35 11.77 5.70
C ALA A 125 -12.62 11.10 4.33
N ASP A 126 -12.16 11.73 3.26
CA ASP A 126 -12.53 11.38 1.88
C ASP A 126 -11.37 11.49 0.88
N GLN A 127 -10.13 11.69 1.36
CA GLN A 127 -8.95 11.85 0.51
C GLN A 127 -7.87 10.83 0.85
N LEU A 128 -7.29 10.24 -0.19
CA LEU A 128 -6.18 9.30 -0.10
C LEU A 128 -4.87 9.94 -0.57
N THR A 129 -3.76 9.35 -0.14
CA THR A 129 -2.41 9.73 -0.56
C THR A 129 -1.61 8.48 -0.91
N LYS A 130 -0.52 8.67 -1.66
CA LYS A 130 0.43 7.59 -1.94
C LYS A 130 0.99 7.05 -0.63
N VAL A 131 1.08 5.74 -0.54
CA VAL A 131 1.75 5.06 0.57
C VAL A 131 2.68 3.99 0.02
N ILE A 132 3.66 3.61 0.82
CA ILE A 132 4.71 2.68 0.41
C ILE A 132 4.30 1.24 0.73
N HIS A 133 3.75 1.04 1.93
CA HIS A 133 3.55 -0.29 2.49
C HIS A 133 2.08 -0.72 2.38
N PRO A 134 1.76 -1.97 1.96
CA PRO A 134 0.38 -2.45 1.84
C PRO A 134 -0.43 -2.38 3.14
N ALA A 135 0.21 -2.55 4.29
CA ALA A 135 -0.44 -2.39 5.60
C ALA A 135 -0.93 -0.97 5.90
N GLU A 136 -0.52 0.03 5.12
CA GLU A 136 -1.00 1.43 5.20
C GLU A 136 -2.04 1.75 4.14
N ALA A 137 -2.20 0.86 3.16
CA ALA A 137 -3.07 1.06 2.02
C ALA A 137 -4.46 0.50 2.30
N ILE A 138 -5.47 1.19 1.77
CA ILE A 138 -6.85 0.72 1.71
C ILE A 138 -7.35 0.62 0.26
N ALA A 139 -6.53 1.05 -0.70
CA ALA A 139 -6.86 0.95 -2.11
C ALA A 139 -5.62 0.84 -2.99
N VAL A 140 -5.83 0.35 -4.21
CA VAL A 140 -4.83 0.30 -5.29
C VAL A 140 -5.33 1.15 -6.45
N CYS A 141 -4.49 2.06 -6.93
CA CYS A 141 -4.82 2.94 -8.05
C CYS A 141 -4.91 2.13 -9.35
N MET A 142 -5.96 2.39 -10.14
CA MET A 142 -6.22 1.79 -11.46
C MET A 142 -6.15 2.83 -12.58
N THR A 143 -5.87 4.09 -12.23
CA THR A 143 -5.68 5.19 -13.18
C THR A 143 -4.21 5.60 -13.22
N ALA A 144 -3.70 5.91 -14.41
CA ALA A 144 -2.40 6.54 -14.59
C ALA A 144 -2.55 7.95 -15.16
N GLY A 145 -1.73 8.89 -14.68
CA GLY A 145 -1.72 10.27 -15.17
C GLY A 145 -0.99 11.22 -14.23
N SER A 146 -0.78 12.45 -14.68
CA SER A 146 -0.12 13.52 -13.92
C SER A 146 -1.11 14.55 -13.38
N SER A 147 -0.77 15.17 -12.25
CA SER A 147 -1.57 16.21 -11.58
C SER A 147 -3.03 15.82 -11.31
N LEU A 148 -3.29 14.53 -11.10
CA LEU A 148 -4.63 14.01 -10.83
C LEU A 148 -5.05 14.36 -9.40
N THR A 149 -6.30 14.77 -9.23
CA THR A 149 -6.95 14.97 -7.92
C THR A 149 -8.03 13.94 -7.62
N GLU A 150 -8.35 13.09 -8.60
CA GLU A 150 -9.22 11.93 -8.47
C GLU A 150 -8.64 10.78 -9.30
N VAL A 151 -8.76 9.56 -8.80
CA VAL A 151 -8.35 8.33 -9.50
C VAL A 151 -9.42 7.26 -9.35
N GLU A 152 -9.56 6.39 -10.33
CA GLU A 152 -10.21 5.10 -10.11
C GLU A 152 -9.28 4.22 -9.29
N ALA A 153 -9.79 3.65 -8.20
CA ALA A 153 -9.05 2.78 -7.32
C ALA A 153 -9.88 1.55 -6.93
N TYR A 154 -9.22 0.42 -6.76
CA TYR A 154 -9.80 -0.76 -6.15
C TYR A 154 -9.69 -0.64 -4.63
N VAL A 155 -10.82 -0.44 -3.94
CA VAL A 155 -10.87 -0.17 -2.50
C VAL A 155 -11.23 -1.44 -1.74
N ILE A 156 -10.46 -1.77 -0.71
CA ILE A 156 -10.59 -3.03 0.05
C ILE A 156 -10.66 -2.74 1.55
N SER A 157 -11.68 -3.28 2.19
CA SER A 157 -11.88 -3.30 3.64
C SER A 157 -10.92 -4.26 4.33
N SER A 158 -10.43 -3.89 5.51
CA SER A 158 -9.70 -4.84 6.36
C SER A 158 -10.58 -5.99 6.85
N ARG A 159 -11.90 -5.88 6.72
CA ARG A 159 -12.82 -6.95 7.09
C ARG A 159 -12.94 -8.05 6.05
N GLU A 160 -12.47 -7.80 4.83
CA GLU A 160 -12.32 -8.83 3.82
C GLU A 160 -11.04 -9.62 4.04
N PHE A 161 -11.04 -10.47 5.07
CA PHE A 161 -9.86 -11.23 5.48
C PHE A 161 -9.16 -11.94 4.31
N TRP A 162 -9.90 -12.44 3.30
CA TRP A 162 -9.31 -13.11 2.14
C TRP A 162 -8.71 -12.17 1.09
N ASN A 163 -9.18 -10.92 1.01
CA ASN A 163 -8.82 -9.98 -0.05
C ASN A 163 -7.95 -8.82 0.43
N GLN A 164 -7.56 -8.77 1.72
CA GLN A 164 -6.68 -7.71 2.22
C GLN A 164 -5.43 -7.60 1.34
N LEU A 165 -5.00 -6.37 1.05
CA LEU A 165 -3.81 -6.12 0.21
C LEU A 165 -2.56 -6.83 0.71
N ILE A 166 -2.41 -7.00 2.03
CA ILE A 166 -1.31 -7.74 2.63
C ILE A 166 -1.32 -9.23 2.25
N ASN A 167 -2.49 -9.82 2.02
CA ASN A 167 -2.63 -11.23 1.61
C ASN A 167 -2.36 -11.42 0.11
N LEU A 168 -2.24 -10.33 -0.65
CA LEU A 168 -1.79 -10.34 -2.04
C LEU A 168 -0.27 -10.28 -2.17
N VAL A 169 0.46 -10.23 -1.04
CA VAL A 169 1.92 -10.21 -1.02
C VAL A 169 2.47 -11.63 -1.20
N LYS A 170 3.28 -11.81 -2.23
CA LYS A 170 4.09 -13.00 -2.49
C LYS A 170 5.55 -12.71 -2.18
N ILE A 171 6.20 -13.60 -1.46
CA ILE A 171 7.63 -13.49 -1.13
C ILE A 171 8.40 -14.44 -2.04
N ILE A 172 9.37 -13.90 -2.78
CA ILE A 172 10.22 -14.65 -3.71
C ILE A 172 11.66 -14.62 -3.20
N PRO A 173 12.26 -15.80 -2.93
CA PRO A 173 13.65 -15.88 -2.47
C PRO A 173 14.63 -16.00 -3.65
N PHE A 174 15.74 -15.27 -3.56
CA PHE A 174 16.90 -15.37 -4.43
C PHE A 174 18.14 -15.64 -3.59
N TYR A 175 18.90 -16.67 -3.95
CA TYR A 175 20.17 -16.95 -3.27
C TYR A 175 21.27 -16.05 -3.84
N VAL A 176 21.97 -15.34 -2.94
CA VAL A 176 23.11 -14.50 -3.27
C VAL A 176 24.36 -15.19 -2.77
N ASN A 177 25.18 -15.70 -3.69
CA ASN A 177 26.47 -16.29 -3.37
C ASN A 177 27.57 -15.20 -3.30
N ALA A 178 28.77 -15.57 -2.83
CA ALA A 178 29.91 -14.66 -2.73
C ALA A 178 30.29 -13.99 -4.06
N THR A 179 30.21 -14.71 -5.18
CA THR A 179 30.50 -14.16 -6.51
C THR A 179 29.47 -13.10 -6.90
N ASN A 180 28.18 -13.36 -6.65
CA ASN A 180 27.09 -12.44 -6.95
C ASN A 180 27.13 -11.20 -6.05
N TYR A 181 27.58 -11.37 -4.80
CA TYR A 181 27.71 -10.31 -3.81
C TYR A 181 28.92 -9.39 -4.08
N ALA A 182 30.01 -9.96 -4.62
CA ALA A 182 31.25 -9.27 -4.99
C ALA A 182 31.26 -8.71 -6.43
N ALA A 183 30.18 -8.89 -7.17
CA ALA A 183 30.15 -8.60 -8.59
C ALA A 183 29.98 -7.09 -8.87
N ASN A 184 31.06 -6.40 -9.24
CA ASN A 184 30.98 -5.03 -9.75
C ASN A 184 30.19 -5.03 -11.08
N SER A 185 28.92 -4.62 -11.04
CA SER A 185 28.04 -4.32 -12.19
C SER A 185 27.39 -5.47 -12.99
N THR A 186 27.68 -6.75 -12.71
CA THR A 186 26.96 -7.85 -13.40
C THR A 186 25.67 -8.22 -12.67
N LYS A 187 24.55 -8.22 -13.41
CA LYS A 187 23.25 -8.71 -12.96
C LYS A 187 23.37 -10.17 -12.50
N PHE A 188 22.98 -10.47 -11.26
CA PHE A 188 22.95 -11.84 -10.73
C PHE A 188 21.55 -12.45 -10.76
N VAL A 189 20.52 -11.61 -10.81
CA VAL A 189 19.20 -11.97 -11.31
C VAL A 189 19.04 -11.24 -12.64
N THR A 190 18.72 -11.99 -13.70
CA THR A 190 18.59 -11.46 -15.05
C THR A 190 17.31 -11.96 -15.69
N ASP A 191 16.54 -11.05 -16.29
CA ASP A 191 15.31 -11.30 -17.02
C ASP A 191 14.28 -12.15 -16.24
N TRP A 192 14.25 -12.00 -14.91
CA TRP A 192 13.30 -12.75 -14.09
C TRP A 192 11.93 -12.09 -14.18
N SER A 193 10.92 -12.84 -14.61
CA SER A 193 9.54 -12.34 -14.66
C SER A 193 8.73 -12.85 -13.46
N PRO A 194 7.95 -11.99 -12.78
CA PRO A 194 6.99 -12.41 -11.77
C PRO A 194 5.89 -13.33 -12.33
N GLY A 195 5.58 -13.24 -13.62
CA GLY A 195 4.48 -13.98 -14.27
C GLY A 195 3.08 -13.47 -13.92
N PHE A 196 2.97 -12.29 -13.31
CA PHE A 196 1.72 -11.58 -13.02
C PHE A 196 2.00 -10.09 -12.82
N GLU A 197 0.98 -9.24 -13.01
CA GLU A 197 1.10 -7.81 -12.74
C GLU A 197 1.26 -7.57 -11.23
N CYS A 198 2.31 -6.85 -10.83
CA CYS A 198 2.64 -6.68 -9.42
C CYS A 198 3.42 -5.41 -9.11
N ARG A 199 3.54 -5.10 -7.83
CA ARG A 199 4.44 -4.05 -7.31
C ARG A 199 5.47 -4.68 -6.36
N LEU A 200 6.75 -4.41 -6.59
CA LEU A 200 7.81 -4.68 -5.61
C LEU A 200 7.67 -3.67 -4.46
N ILE A 201 7.46 -4.16 -3.25
CA ILE A 201 7.16 -3.31 -2.08
C ILE A 201 8.28 -3.31 -1.03
N ASN A 202 9.10 -4.36 -1.01
CA ASN A 202 10.11 -4.55 0.02
C ASN A 202 11.18 -5.54 -0.46
N ALA A 203 12.42 -5.24 -0.11
CA ALA A 203 13.55 -6.13 -0.28
C ALA A 203 14.19 -6.40 1.08
N LYS A 204 14.42 -7.67 1.40
CA LYS A 204 15.04 -8.10 2.65
C LYS A 204 16.17 -9.08 2.39
N PHE A 205 17.36 -8.76 2.86
CA PHE A 205 18.50 -9.67 2.83
C PHE A 205 18.70 -10.31 4.20
N VAL A 206 18.99 -11.61 4.23
CA VAL A 206 19.37 -12.36 5.43
C VAL A 206 20.72 -13.01 5.17
N ALA A 207 21.75 -12.56 5.86
CA ALA A 207 23.10 -13.09 5.74
C ALA A 207 23.17 -14.54 6.25
N ASP A 208 23.69 -15.46 5.45
CA ASP A 208 23.99 -16.83 5.89
C ASP A 208 25.48 -17.02 6.23
N VAL A 209 26.32 -16.08 5.81
CA VAL A 209 27.74 -15.94 6.13
C VAL A 209 28.00 -14.45 6.44
N ALA A 210 28.92 -14.18 7.36
CA ALA A 210 29.35 -12.82 7.66
C ALA A 210 29.82 -12.10 6.38
N THR A 211 29.30 -10.89 6.16
CA THR A 211 29.65 -10.03 5.02
C THR A 211 30.87 -9.20 5.39
N THR A 212 31.91 -9.23 4.56
CA THR A 212 33.11 -8.39 4.73
C THR A 212 33.09 -7.28 3.69
N GLY A 213 32.65 -6.09 4.11
CA GLY A 213 32.34 -4.98 3.21
C GLY A 213 30.83 -4.71 3.15
N ALA A 214 30.46 -3.48 2.78
CA ALA A 214 29.07 -3.13 2.53
C ALA A 214 28.74 -3.41 1.06
N GLY A 215 27.61 -4.08 0.80
CA GLY A 215 27.11 -4.31 -0.55
C GLY A 215 25.84 -3.50 -0.81
N VAL A 216 25.63 -3.07 -2.04
CA VAL A 216 24.39 -2.38 -2.45
C VAL A 216 23.68 -3.22 -3.48
N PHE A 217 22.42 -3.57 -3.24
CA PHE A 217 21.58 -4.17 -4.27
C PHE A 217 20.74 -3.10 -4.95
N THR A 218 20.87 -3.02 -6.27
CA THR A 218 20.06 -2.15 -7.12
C THR A 218 19.10 -3.02 -7.93
N PHE A 219 17.83 -2.63 -7.92
CA PHE A 219 16.75 -3.32 -8.59
C PHE A 219 16.41 -2.60 -9.89
N HIS A 220 16.10 -3.34 -10.94
CA HIS A 220 15.73 -2.77 -12.24
C HIS A 220 14.43 -3.38 -12.74
N ASN A 221 13.57 -2.56 -13.32
CA ASN A 221 12.48 -3.01 -14.18
C ASN A 221 12.88 -2.72 -15.64
N GLY A 222 13.29 -3.77 -16.36
CA GLY A 222 13.90 -3.67 -17.67
C GLY A 222 15.19 -2.84 -17.63
N SER A 223 15.24 -1.77 -18.40
CA SER A 223 16.39 -0.85 -18.41
C SER A 223 16.33 0.24 -17.34
N ASN A 224 15.24 0.32 -16.57
CA ASN A 224 15.05 1.39 -15.59
C ASN A 224 15.48 0.90 -14.20
N ALA A 225 16.53 1.51 -13.66
CA ALA A 225 16.88 1.33 -12.26
C ALA A 225 15.80 1.97 -11.38
N LEU A 226 15.46 1.27 -10.30
CA LEU A 226 14.72 1.88 -9.20
C LEU A 226 15.66 2.84 -8.46
N ASP A 227 15.12 3.91 -7.89
CA ASP A 227 15.88 4.86 -7.08
C ASP A 227 16.23 4.29 -5.68
N ASP A 228 15.41 3.38 -5.16
CA ASP A 228 15.69 2.63 -3.93
C ASP A 228 16.72 1.53 -4.15
N THR A 229 17.63 1.43 -3.18
CA THR A 229 18.63 0.36 -3.12
C THR A 229 18.64 -0.28 -1.73
N LEU A 230 18.98 -1.57 -1.66
CA LEU A 230 19.17 -2.26 -0.39
C LEU A 230 20.67 -2.28 -0.04
N THR A 231 21.08 -1.45 0.90
CA THR A 231 22.46 -1.44 1.41
C THR A 231 22.61 -2.45 2.54
N VAL A 232 23.38 -3.51 2.31
CA VAL A 232 23.74 -4.49 3.32
C VAL A 232 25.08 -4.09 3.94
N PRO A 233 25.15 -3.74 5.24
CA PRO A 233 26.40 -3.36 5.87
C PRO A 233 27.30 -4.58 6.09
N THR A 234 28.53 -4.34 6.54
CA THR A 234 29.37 -5.41 7.10
C THR A 234 28.65 -6.04 8.30
N THR A 235 28.55 -7.36 8.30
CA THR A 235 27.86 -8.12 9.35
C THR A 235 28.85 -9.01 10.10
N THR A 236 28.65 -9.17 11.40
CA THR A 236 29.57 -9.93 12.27
C THR A 236 29.12 -11.39 12.49
N GLY A 237 28.02 -11.82 11.87
CA GLY A 237 27.45 -13.14 12.12
C GLY A 237 26.33 -13.54 11.18
N ILE A 238 25.94 -14.80 11.29
CA ILE A 238 24.87 -15.44 10.51
C ILE A 238 23.50 -14.98 11.03
N GLY A 239 22.54 -14.81 10.12
CA GLY A 239 21.15 -14.48 10.43
C GLY A 239 20.88 -12.98 10.58
N VAL A 240 21.90 -12.13 10.39
CA VAL A 240 21.70 -10.67 10.35
C VAL A 240 20.82 -10.34 9.15
N SER A 241 19.74 -9.59 9.40
CA SER A 241 18.81 -9.18 8.35
C SER A 241 18.79 -7.68 8.15
N VAL A 242 18.71 -7.26 6.88
CA VAL A 242 18.57 -5.87 6.46
C VAL A 242 17.38 -5.78 5.54
N GLU A 243 16.64 -4.68 5.63
CA GLU A 243 15.36 -4.53 4.95
C GLU A 243 15.22 -3.10 4.42
N GLN A 244 14.65 -2.97 3.21
CA GLN A 244 14.37 -1.72 2.54
C GLN A 244 12.94 -1.76 2.00
N ASP A 245 12.11 -0.79 2.42
CA ASP A 245 10.83 -0.51 1.78
C ASP A 245 11.10 0.15 0.41
N ILE A 246 10.40 -0.27 -0.65
CA ILE A 246 10.63 0.21 -2.03
C ILE A 246 9.52 1.21 -2.40
N ASP A 247 9.86 2.49 -2.42
CA ASP A 247 9.04 3.64 -2.83
C ASP A 247 9.64 4.38 -4.02
N ASP A 248 9.71 3.69 -5.17
CA ASP A 248 10.30 4.29 -6.35
C ASP A 248 9.55 5.55 -6.79
N ALA A 249 10.23 6.71 -6.80
CA ALA A 249 9.59 7.99 -7.11
C ALA A 249 9.09 8.05 -8.55
N ALA A 250 9.73 7.29 -9.44
CA ALA A 250 9.33 7.13 -10.83
C ALA A 250 8.32 5.98 -11.02
N ASP A 251 7.89 5.29 -9.96
CA ASP A 251 7.03 4.09 -9.96
C ASP A 251 7.51 3.01 -10.98
N TYR A 252 8.82 2.73 -11.06
CA TYR A 252 9.43 1.60 -11.77
C TYR A 252 9.34 0.29 -11.00
N ASN A 253 9.00 0.36 -9.71
CA ASN A 253 8.68 -0.79 -8.88
C ASN A 253 7.34 -1.49 -9.23
N VAL A 254 6.61 -1.04 -10.26
CA VAL A 254 5.43 -1.71 -10.80
C VAL A 254 5.82 -2.50 -12.05
N PHE A 255 5.56 -3.80 -12.03
CA PHE A 255 5.86 -4.77 -13.09
C PHE A 255 4.57 -5.18 -13.81
N LEU A 256 4.51 -4.95 -15.11
CA LEU A 256 3.47 -5.49 -16.00
C LEU A 256 3.79 -6.95 -16.38
N TYR A 257 2.83 -7.64 -17.02
CA TYR A 257 2.90 -9.10 -17.25
C TYR A 257 4.21 -9.60 -17.89
N ASN A 258 4.87 -8.80 -18.73
CA ASN A 258 6.10 -9.17 -19.44
C ASN A 258 7.33 -8.36 -18.96
N ASP A 259 7.19 -7.61 -17.88
CA ASP A 259 8.31 -6.86 -17.33
C ASP A 259 9.32 -7.82 -16.70
N ALA A 260 10.58 -7.41 -16.74
CA ALA A 260 11.73 -8.19 -16.30
C ALA A 260 12.38 -7.50 -15.10
N LEU A 261 12.54 -8.25 -14.02
CA LEU A 261 13.38 -7.86 -12.90
C LEU A 261 14.83 -8.26 -13.19
N ASP A 262 15.71 -7.28 -13.06
CA ASP A 262 17.13 -7.52 -12.88
C ASP A 262 17.60 -7.02 -11.52
N ILE A 263 18.61 -7.69 -10.97
CA ILE A 263 19.25 -7.26 -9.73
C ILE A 263 20.76 -7.24 -9.94
N THR A 264 21.35 -6.07 -9.70
CA THR A 264 22.80 -5.87 -9.68
C THR A 264 23.25 -5.71 -8.24
N ALA A 265 24.37 -6.33 -7.88
CA ALA A 265 25.18 -5.84 -6.77
C ALA A 265 26.00 -4.66 -7.33
N ASP A 266 25.80 -3.46 -6.80
CA ASP A 266 26.60 -2.29 -7.14
C ASP A 266 27.68 -2.09 -6.08
N ASP A 267 28.89 -1.81 -6.55
CA ASP A 267 30.09 -1.77 -5.74
C ASP A 267 30.77 -0.41 -5.87
N GLY A 268 30.74 0.35 -4.78
CA GLY A 268 31.67 1.47 -4.60
C GLY A 268 33.02 1.06 -4.02
N ASP A 269 33.14 -0.12 -3.38
CA ASP A 269 34.32 -0.60 -2.66
C ASP A 269 34.40 -2.15 -2.61
N ALA A 270 35.24 -2.74 -3.46
CA ALA A 270 35.45 -4.19 -3.66
C ALA A 270 35.07 -5.09 -2.47
N VAL A 271 33.83 -5.58 -2.49
CA VAL A 271 33.35 -6.55 -1.50
C VAL A 271 33.99 -7.90 -1.78
N SER A 272 34.67 -8.49 -0.79
CA SER A 272 35.47 -9.70 -0.98
C SER A 272 34.84 -10.99 -0.44
N ALA A 273 33.76 -10.90 0.36
CA ALA A 273 32.99 -12.06 0.81
C ALA A 273 31.60 -11.67 1.35
N GLY A 274 30.62 -12.55 1.14
CA GLY A 274 29.27 -12.45 1.69
C GLY A 274 28.29 -13.37 0.97
N SER A 275 27.38 -14.02 1.68
CA SER A 275 26.29 -14.78 1.06
C SER A 275 25.02 -14.70 1.91
N GLY A 276 23.90 -15.02 1.30
CA GLY A 276 22.63 -15.03 1.99
C GLY A 276 21.44 -15.20 1.08
N MET A 277 20.27 -14.97 1.67
CA MET A 277 18.99 -15.02 0.98
C MET A 277 18.44 -13.61 0.83
N LEU A 278 18.16 -13.20 -0.41
CA LEU A 278 17.41 -11.99 -0.74
C LEU A 278 15.94 -12.37 -0.95
N TYR A 279 15.07 -11.88 -0.08
CA TYR A 279 13.63 -12.03 -0.16
C TYR A 279 13.03 -10.76 -0.76
N LEU A 280 12.36 -10.90 -1.90
CA LEU A 280 11.60 -9.80 -2.51
C LEU A 280 10.11 -10.02 -2.27
N SER A 281 9.45 -8.98 -1.77
CA SER A 281 8.01 -9.00 -1.54
C SER A 281 7.30 -8.28 -2.69
N PHE A 282 6.43 -9.00 -3.39
CA PHE A 282 5.62 -8.48 -4.48
C PHE A 282 4.15 -8.48 -4.10
N MET A 283 3.48 -7.34 -4.19
CA MET A 283 2.01 -7.30 -4.09
C MET A 283 1.41 -7.52 -5.49
N ALA A 284 0.63 -8.58 -5.67
CA ALA A 284 -0.13 -8.78 -6.90
C ALA A 284 -1.16 -7.66 -7.09
N LEU A 285 -1.27 -7.13 -8.31
CA LEU A 285 -2.29 -6.15 -8.64
C LEU A 285 -3.65 -6.82 -8.84
N PRO A 286 -4.77 -6.20 -8.41
CA PRO A 286 -6.10 -6.69 -8.74
C PRO A 286 -6.28 -6.70 -10.26
N THR A 287 -6.59 -7.87 -10.83
CA THR A 287 -6.89 -8.00 -12.25
C THR A 287 -8.28 -7.43 -12.56
N LEU A 288 -8.40 -6.69 -13.66
CA LEU A 288 -9.67 -6.18 -14.19
C LEU A 288 -10.61 -7.29 -14.67
#